data_AF-A0AAW8Z7K8-F1
#
_entry.id   AF-A0AAW8Z7K8-F1
#
_cell.length_a   1.000
_cell.length_b   1.000
_cell.length_c   1.000
_cell.angle_alpha   90.00
_cell.angle_beta   90.00
_cell.angle_gamma   90.00
#
_symmetry.space_group_name_H-M   'P 1'
#
loop_
_entity.id
_entity.type
_entity.pdbx_description
1 polymer ?
#
loop_
_entity_poly.entity_id
_entity_poly.type
_entity_poly.pdbx_seq_one_letter_code
_entity_poly.pdbx_strand_id
1 'polypeptide(L)' 'MFNFKIFNKVSTDVLTIKNDLELNTELQLINKYKTATSDDYRQAIVLIFKERGYSALEIGQLLIDKV' A
#
# COMPACT_ATOMS: atom_id res chain seq x y z
N MET A 1 -3.43 5.80 -20.60
CA MET A 1 -1.97 5.99 -20.42
C MET A 1 -1.75 6.30 -18.95
N PHE A 2 -1.26 5.33 -18.16
CA PHE A 2 -1.03 5.54 -16.71
C PHE A 2 0.07 6.60 -16.54
N ASN A 3 -0.24 7.65 -15.78
CA ASN A 3 0.61 8.83 -15.67
C ASN A 3 1.81 8.50 -14.75
N PHE A 4 3.00 8.34 -15.34
CA PHE A 4 4.27 8.04 -14.65
C PHE A 4 4.76 9.15 -13.70
N LYS A 5 4.00 10.24 -13.52
CA LYS A 5 4.37 11.37 -12.65
C LYS A 5 4.13 11.15 -11.15
N ILE A 6 3.48 10.05 -10.74
CA ILE A 6 3.15 9.79 -9.32
C ILE A 6 4.36 9.29 -8.51
N PHE A 7 5.50 9.00 -9.16
CA PHE A 7 6.67 8.38 -8.52
C PHE A 7 7.77 9.33 -8.04
N ASN A 8 7.60 10.66 -8.09
CA ASN A 8 8.73 11.59 -7.89
C ASN A 8 8.95 12.14 -6.48
N LYS A 9 8.16 11.75 -5.48
CA LYS A 9 8.52 11.94 -4.06
C LYS A 9 7.59 11.09 -3.21
N VAL A 10 8.00 9.90 -2.79
CA VAL A 10 7.34 9.25 -1.65
C VAL A 10 7.52 10.21 -0.47
N SER A 11 6.42 10.67 0.13
CA SER A 11 6.50 11.63 1.23
C SER A 11 7.26 11.00 2.41
N THR A 12 7.92 11.81 3.23
CA THR A 12 8.55 11.33 4.47
C THR A 12 7.53 10.59 5.35
N ASP A 13 6.27 11.03 5.32
CA ASP A 13 5.17 10.41 6.05
C ASP A 13 4.85 9.01 5.53
N VAL A 14 4.76 8.82 4.20
CA VAL A 14 4.57 7.50 3.60
C VAL A 14 5.73 6.56 3.95
N LEU A 15 6.98 7.04 3.92
CA LEU A 15 8.14 6.22 4.29
C LEU A 15 8.14 5.84 5.77
N THR A 16 7.74 6.77 6.65
CA THR A 16 7.63 6.52 8.09
C THR A 16 6.55 5.47 8.38
N ILE A 17 5.36 5.67 7.81
CA ILE A 17 4.26 4.71 7.93
C ILE A 17 4.66 3.33 7.36
N LYS A 18 5.36 3.31 6.22
CA LYS A 18 5.83 2.06 5.61
C LYS A 18 6.72 1.28 6.58
N ASN A 19 7.70 1.95 7.18
CA ASN A 19 8.62 1.31 8.13
C ASN A 19 7.89 0.78 9.37
N ASP A 20 6.91 1.52 9.89
CA ASP A 20 6.09 1.06 11.03
C ASP A 20 5.26 -0.18 10.69
N LEU A 21 4.88 -0.35 9.42
CA LEU A 21 4.02 -1.43 8.93
C LEU A 21 4.80 -2.60 8.28
N GLU A 22 6.11 -2.48 8.11
CA GLU A 22 6.91 -3.41 7.30
C GLU A 22 6.88 -4.86 7.82
N LEU A 23 6.73 -5.04 9.13
CA LEU A 23 6.67 -6.35 9.78
C LEU A 23 5.23 -6.90 9.91
N ASN A 24 4.21 -6.15 9.49
CA ASN A 24 2.83 -6.63 9.55
C ASN A 24 2.59 -7.77 8.58
N THR A 25 1.77 -8.74 8.98
CA THR A 25 1.34 -9.82 8.08
C THR A 25 0.46 -9.27 6.96
N GLU A 26 0.33 -10.02 5.87
CA GLU A 26 -0.58 -9.65 4.76
C GLU A 26 -1.99 -9.33 5.25
N LEU A 27 -2.57 -10.20 6.09
CA LEU A 27 -3.93 -10.00 6.61
C LEU A 27 -4.05 -8.72 7.45
N GLN A 28 -3.03 -8.40 8.25
CA GLN A 28 -3.00 -7.16 9.02
C GLN A 28 -2.94 -5.93 8.11
N LEU A 29 -2.12 -5.98 7.05
CA LEU A 29 -2.01 -4.90 6.07
C LEU A 29 -3.32 -4.70 5.30
N ILE A 30 -4.00 -5.77 4.90
CA ILE A 30 -5.31 -5.70 4.23
C ILE A 30 -6.35 -5.04 5.14
N ASN A 31 -6.46 -5.49 6.40
CA ASN A 31 -7.42 -4.91 7.36
C ASN A 31 -7.13 -3.43 7.64
N LYS A 32 -5.84 -3.09 7.77
CA LYS A 32 -5.39 -1.71 7.94
C LYS A 32 -5.68 -0.85 6.71
N TYR A 33 -5.49 -1.38 5.50
CA TYR A 33 -5.81 -0.66 4.26
C TYR A 33 -7.30 -0.34 4.15
N LYS A 34 -8.15 -1.32 4.49
CA LYS A 34 -9.62 -1.18 4.43
C LYS A 34 -10.15 -0.14 5.43
N THR A 35 -9.52 -0.02 6.60
CA THR A 35 -9.91 0.93 7.65
C THR A 35 -9.19 2.26 7.58
N ALA A 36 -8.10 2.36 6.79
CA ALA A 36 -7.36 3.59 6.63
C ALA A 36 -8.18 4.67 5.92
N THR A 37 -8.19 5.86 6.50
CA THR A 37 -8.78 7.08 5.93
C THR A 37 -7.75 7.99 5.25
N SER A 38 -6.46 7.73 5.48
CA SER A 38 -5.34 8.48 4.89
C SER A 38 -4.84 7.81 3.62
N ASP A 39 -4.73 8.60 2.55
CA ASP A 39 -4.17 8.15 1.27
C ASP A 39 -2.69 7.78 1.40
N ASP A 40 -1.91 8.51 2.19
CA ASP A 40 -0.50 8.19 2.48
C ASP A 40 -0.36 6.83 3.17
N TYR A 41 -1.30 6.51 4.07
CA TYR A 41 -1.32 5.22 4.77
C TYR A 41 -1.66 4.07 3.82
N ARG A 42 -2.63 4.28 2.92
CA ARG A 42 -2.96 3.33 1.86
C ARG A 42 -1.81 3.14 0.90
N GLN A 43 -1.12 4.22 0.53
CA GLN A 43 0.03 4.19 -0.37
C GLN A 43 1.21 3.44 0.25
N ALA A 44 1.48 3.63 1.55
CA ALA A 44 2.51 2.88 2.27
C ALA A 44 2.25 1.37 2.22
N ILE A 45 1.00 0.94 2.44
CA ILE A 45 0.62 -0.48 2.37
C ILE A 45 0.79 -1.04 0.95
N VAL A 46 0.39 -0.28 -0.08
CA VAL A 46 0.59 -0.69 -1.48
C VAL A 46 2.08 -0.83 -1.82
N LEU A 47 2.94 0.05 -1.27
CA LEU A 47 4.39 -0.06 -1.45
C LEU A 47 4.95 -1.33 -0.81
N ILE A 48 4.53 -1.67 0.42
CA ILE A 48 4.94 -2.90 1.10
C ILE A 48 4.59 -4.12 0.26
N PHE A 49 3.36 -4.20 -0.29
CA PHE A 49 2.99 -5.31 -1.16
C PHE A 49 3.84 -5.38 -2.44
N LYS A 50 4.14 -4.24 -3.06
CA LYS A 50 5.04 -4.23 -4.23
C LYS A 50 6.44 -4.72 -3.88
N GLU A 51 7.00 -4.29 -2.74
CA GLU A 51 8.33 -4.70 -2.27
C GLU A 51 8.37 -6.19 -1.92
N ARG A 52 7.25 -6.77 -1.46
CA ARG A 52 7.08 -8.20 -1.23
C ARG A 52 6.86 -9.03 -2.51
N GLY A 53 6.85 -8.39 -3.69
CA GLY A 53 6.79 -9.07 -4.98
C GLY A 53 5.39 -9.22 -5.59
N TYR A 54 4.36 -8.60 -5.00
CA TYR A 54 3.00 -8.66 -5.54
C TYR A 54 2.87 -7.74 -6.75
N SER A 55 2.26 -8.25 -7.82
CA SER A 55 1.89 -7.45 -8.98
C SER A 55 0.76 -6.48 -8.65
N ALA A 56 0.61 -5.42 -9.45
CA ALA A 56 -0.49 -4.47 -9.28
C ALA A 56 -1.88 -5.13 -9.36
N LEU A 57 -2.01 -6.22 -10.11
CA LEU A 57 -3.26 -6.95 -10.28
C LEU A 57 -3.58 -7.78 -9.03
N GLU A 58 -2.59 -8.46 -8.45
CA GLU A 58 -2.72 -9.18 -7.18
C GLU A 58 -3.03 -8.23 -6.02
N ILE A 59 -2.34 -7.08 -5.96
CA ILE A 59 -2.63 -6.03 -4.97
C ILE A 59 -4.07 -5.53 -5.13
N GLY A 60 -4.50 -5.29 -6.37
CA GLY A 60 -5.89 -4.96 -6.67
C GLY A 60 -6.84 -6.01 -6.10
N GLN A 61 -6.61 -7.29 -6.38
CA GLN A 61 -7.45 -8.38 -5.89
C GLN A 61 -7.49 -8.43 -4.36
N LEU A 62 -6.34 -8.36 -3.68
CA LEU A 62 -6.23 -8.42 -2.22
C LEU A 62 -6.95 -7.27 -1.51
N LEU A 63 -6.92 -6.08 -2.12
CA LEU A 63 -7.47 -4.86 -1.53
C LEU A 63 -8.91 -4.57 -1.96
N ILE A 64 -9.35 -5.09 -3.12
CA ILE A 64 -10.68 -4.85 -3.70
C ILE A 64 -11.68 -5.97 -3.36
N ASP A 65 -11.25 -7.22 -3.11
CA ASP A 65 -12.18 -8.26 -2.66
C ASP A 65 -12.61 -8.04 -1.18
N LYS A 66 -13.91 -7.97 -0.85
CA LYS A 66 -15.13 -7.80 -1.64
C LYS A 66 -16.19 -7.24 -0.68
N VAL A 67 -17.16 -6.52 -1.26
CA VAL A 67 -18.47 -6.09 -0.73
C VAL A 67 -18.96 -6.85 0.49
#